data_AF-A0AAE9N4I9-F1
#
_entry.id   AF-A0AAE9N4I9-F1
#
_cell.length_a   1.000
_cell.length_b   1.000
_cell.length_c   1.000
_cell.angle_alpha   90.00
_cell.angle_beta   90.00
_cell.angle_gamma   90.00
#
_symmetry.space_group_name_H-M   'P 1'
#
loop_
_entity.id
_entity.type
_entity.pdbx_description
1 polymer ?
#
loop_
_entity_poly.entity_id
_entity_poly.type
_entity_poly.pdbx_seq_one_letter_code
_entity_poly.pdbx_strand_id
1 'polypeptide(L)'
;MIRSLRPWVIFCFFSIVFYGASVFVSNKNFLLSGRYTTTVQNYTMKDGVWKERIEVDLDDKTLESTISLEGDGLEGVALFALSGKINRAFKGNIEISYVTEAIQTTKVLDGYHAGYYGSMFLSGKLKSHLIYHDENVDVITRGRRYLMLSRD
;
A
#
# COMPACT_ATOMS: atom_id res chain seq x y z
N MET A 1 57.54 -18.25 14.09
CA MET A 1 56.34 -18.33 13.21
C MET A 1 55.76 -16.93 13.06
N ILE A 2 56.18 -16.16 12.05
CA ILE A 2 55.49 -14.92 11.69
C ILE A 2 54.31 -15.34 10.82
N ARG A 3 53.16 -15.60 11.44
CA ARG A 3 51.91 -15.84 10.70
C ARG A 3 51.62 -14.57 9.91
N SER A 4 51.68 -14.68 8.59
CA SER A 4 51.31 -13.61 7.66
C SER A 4 49.94 -13.06 8.05
N LEU A 5 49.87 -11.77 8.41
CA LEU A 5 48.65 -11.05 8.73
C LEU A 5 47.80 -10.73 7.48
N ARG A 6 48.42 -10.79 6.28
CA ARG A 6 47.78 -10.46 5.00
C ARG A 6 46.48 -11.22 4.69
N PRO A 7 46.38 -12.56 4.86
CA PRO A 7 45.14 -13.28 4.58
C PRO A 7 44.00 -12.91 5.53
N TRP A 8 44.30 -12.56 6.78
CA TRP A 8 43.29 -12.12 7.75
C TRP A 8 42.73 -10.73 7.41
N VAL A 9 43.57 -9.81 6.94
CA VAL A 9 43.14 -8.48 6.48
C VAL A 9 42.22 -8.58 5.26
N ILE A 10 42.54 -9.46 4.31
CA ILE A 10 41.70 -9.71 3.12
C ILE A 10 40.34 -10.29 3.53
N PHE A 11 40.34 -11.26 4.44
CA PHE A 11 39.10 -11.85 4.94
C PHE A 11 38.20 -10.82 5.65
N CYS A 12 38.76 -9.97 6.51
CA CYS A 12 38.01 -8.89 7.15
C CYS A 12 37.42 -7.91 6.14
N PHE A 13 38.18 -7.55 5.10
CA PHE A 13 37.68 -6.66 4.05
C PHE A 13 36.50 -7.29 3.29
N PHE A 14 36.62 -8.57 2.89
CA PHE A 14 35.52 -9.29 2.24
C PHE A 14 34.29 -9.39 3.15
N SER A 15 34.47 -9.68 4.44
CA SER A 15 33.37 -9.71 5.41
C SER A 15 32.63 -8.38 5.50
N ILE A 16 33.34 -7.25 5.51
CA ILE A 16 32.74 -5.91 5.57
C ILE A 16 31.99 -5.60 4.28
N VAL A 17 32.55 -5.93 3.11
CA VAL A 17 31.90 -5.71 1.82
C VAL A 17 30.65 -6.59 1.69
N PHE A 18 30.72 -7.86 2.11
CA PHE A 18 29.58 -8.77 2.05
C PHE A 18 28.48 -8.36 3.03
N TYR A 19 28.85 -7.94 4.24
CA TYR A 19 27.90 -7.39 5.21
C TYR A 19 27.27 -6.10 4.68
N GLY A 20 28.07 -5.18 4.13
CA GLY A 20 27.56 -3.95 3.52
C GLY A 20 26.61 -4.21 2.36
N ALA A 21 26.90 -5.18 1.50
CA ALA A 21 26.03 -5.61 0.41
C ALA A 21 24.74 -6.25 0.94
N SER A 22 24.84 -7.12 1.96
CA SER A 22 23.69 -7.75 2.61
C SER A 22 22.75 -6.73 3.24
N VAL A 23 23.30 -5.77 4.00
CA VAL A 23 22.52 -4.67 4.58
C VAL A 23 21.92 -3.79 3.49
N PHE A 24 22.66 -3.51 2.41
CA PHE A 24 22.13 -2.71 1.29
C PHE A 24 20.97 -3.40 0.56
N VAL A 25 21.04 -4.72 0.34
CA VAL A 25 19.96 -5.51 -0.25
C VAL A 25 18.78 -5.61 0.70
N SER A 26 19.03 -5.90 1.98
CA SER A 26 17.99 -5.97 3.03
C SER A 26 17.25 -4.64 3.18
N ASN A 27 17.95 -3.50 3.11
CA ASN A 27 17.33 -2.17 3.24
C ASN A 27 16.58 -1.72 1.98
N LYS A 28 16.84 -2.35 0.82
CA LYS A 28 16.09 -2.09 -0.42
C LYS A 28 14.79 -2.89 -0.50
N ASN A 29 14.77 -4.09 0.06
CA ASN A 29 13.58 -4.92 0.07
C ASN A 29 12.75 -4.58 1.30
N PHE A 30 12.05 -3.45 1.21
CA PHE A 30 10.95 -3.18 2.10
C PHE A 30 9.81 -4.13 1.71
N LEU A 31 9.83 -5.34 2.28
CA LEU A 31 8.89 -6.43 1.97
C LEU A 31 7.54 -6.13 2.63
N LEU A 32 6.74 -5.24 2.02
CA LEU A 32 5.32 -5.06 2.35
C LEU A 32 4.47 -6.18 1.74
N SER A 33 5.02 -7.40 1.65
CA SER A 33 4.29 -8.55 1.13
C SER A 33 3.28 -9.04 2.18
N GLY A 34 2.05 -9.27 1.78
CA GLY A 34 1.02 -9.83 2.65
C GLY A 34 -0.38 -9.39 2.29
N ARG A 35 -1.35 -10.02 2.97
CA ARG A 35 -2.75 -9.68 2.87
C ARG A 35 -3.13 -8.74 4.00
N TYR A 36 -3.77 -7.63 3.64
CA TYR A 36 -4.18 -6.59 4.56
C TYR A 36 -5.65 -6.27 4.40
N THR A 37 -6.30 -5.99 5.53
CA THR A 37 -7.67 -5.52 5.56
C THR A 37 -7.77 -4.21 6.31
N THR A 38 -8.61 -3.31 5.81
CA THR A 38 -8.90 -2.05 6.48
C THR A 38 -10.32 -1.61 6.19
N THR A 39 -10.95 -0.99 7.19
CA THR A 39 -12.27 -0.39 7.06
C THR A 39 -12.16 1.07 7.44
N VAL A 40 -12.54 1.95 6.51
CA VAL A 40 -12.49 3.39 6.65
C VAL A 40 -13.91 3.93 6.59
N GLN A 41 -14.31 4.64 7.64
CA GLN A 41 -15.55 5.41 7.61
C GLN A 41 -15.21 6.90 7.43
N ASN A 42 -15.61 7.45 6.29
CA ASN A 42 -15.36 8.84 5.94
C ASN A 42 -16.64 9.66 6.14
N TYR A 43 -16.54 10.67 6.99
CA TYR A 43 -17.57 11.68 7.17
C TYR A 43 -17.12 12.92 6.42
N THR A 44 -17.83 13.31 5.35
CA THR A 44 -17.61 14.60 4.69
C THR A 44 -18.90 15.38 4.64
N MET A 45 -18.86 16.66 5.03
CA MET A 45 -20.00 17.57 4.93
C MET A 45 -20.47 17.78 3.48
N LYS A 46 -19.60 17.49 2.51
CA LYS A 46 -19.82 17.74 1.09
C LYS A 46 -20.30 16.51 0.33
N ASP A 47 -19.77 15.33 0.67
CA ASP A 47 -20.03 14.10 -0.10
C ASP A 47 -20.86 13.10 0.73
N GLY A 48 -21.14 13.37 2.02
CA GLY A 48 -21.95 12.51 2.89
C GLY A 48 -21.11 11.53 3.72
N VAL A 49 -21.77 10.52 4.28
CA VAL A 49 -21.14 9.46 5.06
C VAL A 49 -20.89 8.24 4.17
N TRP A 50 -19.63 7.78 4.18
CA TRP A 50 -19.17 6.65 3.39
C TRP A 50 -18.48 5.64 4.28
N LYS A 51 -18.67 4.37 3.96
CA LYS A 51 -17.91 3.28 4.52
C LYS A 51 -17.25 2.52 3.38
N GLU A 52 -15.93 2.44 3.48
CA GLU A 52 -15.04 1.79 2.53
C GLU A 52 -14.39 0.63 3.26
N ARG A 53 -14.45 -0.57 2.70
CA ARG A 53 -13.64 -1.70 3.13
C ARG A 53 -12.68 -2.01 2.01
N ILE A 54 -11.40 -2.07 2.34
CA ILE A 54 -10.33 -2.33 1.40
C ILE A 54 -9.66 -3.62 1.86
N GLU A 55 -9.69 -4.61 0.99
CA GLU A 55 -8.89 -5.82 1.13
C GLU A 55 -7.77 -5.72 0.11
N VAL A 56 -6.53 -5.88 0.55
CA VAL A 56 -5.33 -5.67 -0.25
C VAL A 56 -4.48 -6.91 -0.18
N ASP A 57 -4.06 -7.41 -1.33
CA ASP A 57 -2.97 -8.36 -1.46
C ASP A 57 -1.78 -7.64 -2.09
N LEU A 58 -0.70 -7.54 -1.32
CA LEU A 58 0.53 -6.92 -1.74
C LEU A 58 1.58 -8.01 -1.96
N ASP A 59 2.16 -7.99 -3.16
CA ASP A 59 3.40 -8.67 -3.48
C ASP A 59 4.48 -7.64 -3.82
N ASP A 60 5.75 -8.02 -3.85
CA ASP A 60 6.93 -7.15 -3.96
C ASP A 60 6.87 -6.14 -5.12
N LYS A 61 6.04 -6.40 -6.14
CA LYS A 61 5.90 -5.56 -7.34
C LYS A 61 4.46 -5.22 -7.71
N THR A 62 3.49 -5.94 -7.18
CA THR A 62 2.10 -5.86 -7.60
C THR A 62 1.18 -5.64 -6.41
N LEU A 63 0.13 -4.89 -6.66
CA LEU A 63 -0.93 -4.59 -5.71
C LEU A 63 -2.22 -5.11 -6.35
N GLU A 64 -2.89 -6.02 -5.67
CA GLU A 64 -4.27 -6.37 -5.98
C GLU A 64 -5.14 -5.98 -4.80
N SER A 65 -6.31 -5.43 -5.05
CA SER A 65 -7.20 -5.03 -3.97
C SER A 65 -8.66 -5.10 -4.38
N THR A 66 -9.51 -5.45 -3.43
CA THR A 66 -10.95 -5.32 -3.55
C THR A 66 -11.43 -4.20 -2.65
N ILE A 67 -12.15 -3.24 -3.22
CA ILE A 67 -12.73 -2.11 -2.51
C ILE A 67 -14.25 -2.28 -2.52
N SER A 68 -14.85 -2.39 -1.34
CA SER A 68 -16.31 -2.27 -1.19
C SER A 68 -16.66 -0.87 -0.71
N LEU A 69 -17.62 -0.23 -1.38
CA LEU A 69 -18.06 1.11 -1.07
C LEU A 69 -19.58 1.13 -0.81
N GLU A 70 -19.95 1.66 0.34
CA GLU A 70 -21.34 1.98 0.70
C GLU A 70 -21.40 3.41 1.25
N GLY A 71 -22.49 4.13 1.01
CA GLY A 71 -22.60 5.50 1.48
C GLY A 71 -23.76 6.29 0.88
N ASP A 72 -23.85 7.55 1.32
CA ASP A 72 -24.92 8.46 0.94
C ASP A 72 -24.96 8.68 -0.58
N GLY A 73 -26.17 8.67 -1.15
CA GLY A 73 -26.37 8.82 -2.59
C GLY A 73 -26.20 7.54 -3.40
N LEU A 74 -25.91 6.40 -2.78
CA LEU A 74 -25.97 5.07 -3.40
C LEU A 74 -27.18 4.27 -2.88
N GLU A 75 -27.78 3.45 -3.74
CA GLU A 75 -28.87 2.54 -3.36
C GLU A 75 -28.37 1.32 -2.56
N GLY A 76 -27.08 1.00 -2.67
CA GLY A 76 -26.50 -0.20 -2.07
C GLY A 76 -24.97 -0.20 -2.16
N VAL A 77 -24.38 -1.39 -2.07
CA VAL A 77 -22.92 -1.58 -2.06
C VAL A 77 -22.38 -1.73 -3.49
N ALA A 78 -21.31 -0.99 -3.79
CA ALA A 78 -20.51 -1.16 -4.99
C ALA A 78 -19.19 -1.89 -4.67
N LEU A 79 -18.70 -2.68 -5.62
CA LEU A 79 -17.45 -3.43 -5.51
C LEU A 79 -16.53 -3.10 -6.69
N PHE A 80 -15.27 -2.85 -6.37
CA PHE A 80 -14.23 -2.53 -7.34
C PHE A 80 -13.02 -3.43 -7.12
N ALA A 81 -12.47 -3.94 -8.21
CA ALA A 81 -11.12 -4.48 -8.25
C ALA A 81 -10.16 -3.33 -8.51
N LEU A 82 -9.02 -3.33 -7.82
CA LEU A 82 -7.91 -2.43 -8.07
C LEU A 82 -6.68 -3.27 -8.32
N SER A 83 -6.08 -3.09 -9.50
CA SER A 83 -4.85 -3.74 -9.89
C SER A 83 -3.78 -2.69 -10.13
N GLY A 84 -2.62 -2.86 -9.51
CA GLY A 84 -1.57 -1.85 -9.51
C GLY A 84 -0.17 -2.43 -9.53
N LYS A 85 0.77 -1.57 -9.91
CA LYS A 85 2.20 -1.86 -9.92
C LYS A 85 2.90 -0.91 -8.97
N ILE A 86 3.72 -1.48 -8.10
CA ILE A 86 4.62 -0.73 -7.22
C ILE A 86 5.80 -0.27 -8.06
N ASN A 87 5.85 1.02 -8.39
CA ASN A 87 6.92 1.60 -9.21
C ASN A 87 8.17 1.89 -8.37
N ARG A 88 7.98 2.22 -7.09
CA ARG A 88 9.05 2.56 -6.16
C ARG A 88 8.63 2.24 -4.73
N ALA A 89 9.49 1.55 -3.99
CA ALA A 89 9.38 1.36 -2.55
C ALA A 89 10.78 1.56 -1.94
N PHE A 90 11.05 2.74 -1.37
CA PHE A 90 12.37 3.05 -0.82
C PHE A 90 12.30 3.99 0.38
N LYS A 91 12.93 3.58 1.50
CA LYS A 91 12.90 4.32 2.78
C LYS A 91 11.48 4.73 3.18
N GLY A 92 10.54 3.78 3.15
CA GLY A 92 9.13 4.00 3.46
C GLY A 92 8.33 4.76 2.39
N ASN A 93 8.96 5.36 1.37
CA ASN A 93 8.22 6.01 0.29
C ASN A 93 7.75 4.98 -0.73
N ILE A 94 6.45 4.98 -1.00
CA ILE A 94 5.78 4.03 -1.89
C ILE A 94 5.10 4.81 -3.01
N GLU A 95 5.35 4.43 -4.26
CA GLU A 95 4.68 4.97 -5.44
C GLU A 95 4.02 3.84 -6.23
N ILE A 96 2.71 3.94 -6.40
CA ILE A 96 1.87 2.92 -7.01
C ILE A 96 1.17 3.53 -8.21
N SER A 97 1.22 2.86 -9.36
CA SER A 97 0.28 3.11 -10.46
C SER A 97 -0.83 2.08 -10.36
N TYR A 98 -2.09 2.50 -10.45
CA TYR A 98 -3.22 1.58 -10.34
C TYR A 98 -4.29 1.85 -11.40
N VAL A 99 -5.02 0.79 -11.72
CA VAL A 99 -6.24 0.80 -12.51
C VAL A 99 -7.34 0.20 -11.65
N THR A 100 -8.54 0.73 -11.78
CA THR A 100 -9.72 0.24 -11.10
C THR A 100 -10.73 -0.28 -12.11
N GLU A 101 -11.37 -1.38 -11.76
CA GLU A 101 -12.41 -2.02 -12.55
C GLU A 101 -13.62 -2.28 -11.66
N ALA A 102 -14.82 -1.93 -12.13
CA ALA A 102 -16.03 -2.21 -11.38
C ALA A 102 -16.39 -3.69 -11.49
N ILE A 103 -16.42 -4.38 -10.36
CA ILE A 103 -16.92 -5.76 -10.25
C ILE A 103 -18.45 -5.72 -10.16
N GLN A 104 -18.96 -4.81 -9.32
CA GLN A 104 -20.38 -4.60 -9.09
C GLN A 104 -20.66 -3.12 -8.96
N THR A 105 -21.56 -2.61 -9.80
CA THR A 105 -22.05 -1.23 -9.71
C THR A 105 -23.33 -1.18 -8.89
N THR A 106 -23.67 0.00 -8.41
CA THR A 106 -24.94 0.27 -7.73
C THR A 106 -25.60 1.50 -8.34
N LYS A 107 -26.91 1.65 -8.12
CA LYS A 107 -27.66 2.80 -8.61
C LYS A 107 -27.28 4.03 -7.78
N VAL A 108 -27.06 5.14 -8.47
CA VAL A 108 -26.86 6.45 -7.85
C VAL A 108 -28.24 7.08 -7.60
N LEU A 109 -28.56 7.28 -6.33
CA LEU A 109 -29.78 7.98 -5.88
C LEU A 109 -29.57 9.49 -5.83
N ASP A 110 -28.36 9.94 -5.48
CA ASP A 110 -27.99 11.35 -5.42
C ASP A 110 -26.56 11.56 -5.93
N GLY A 111 -26.45 12.18 -7.10
CA GLY A 111 -25.17 12.47 -7.75
C GLY A 111 -24.32 13.51 -7.05
N TYR A 112 -24.90 14.39 -6.22
CA TYR A 112 -24.14 15.39 -5.46
C TYR A 112 -23.29 14.71 -4.39
N HIS A 113 -23.89 13.79 -3.65
CA HIS A 113 -23.19 13.03 -2.62
C HIS A 113 -22.32 11.92 -3.24
N ALA A 114 -22.74 11.28 -4.34
CA ALA A 114 -22.02 10.17 -4.97
C ALA A 114 -20.69 10.52 -5.69
N GLY A 115 -20.10 11.69 -5.45
CA GLY A 115 -18.84 12.10 -6.07
C GLY A 115 -17.66 11.14 -5.80
N TYR A 116 -17.59 10.56 -4.60
CA TYR A 116 -16.53 9.61 -4.25
C TYR A 116 -16.66 8.28 -5.02
N TYR A 117 -17.88 7.78 -5.22
CA TYR A 117 -18.16 6.62 -6.06
C TYR A 117 -17.67 6.82 -7.50
N GLY A 118 -17.90 7.98 -8.09
CA GLY A 118 -17.41 8.30 -9.44
C GLY A 118 -15.88 8.26 -9.56
N SER A 119 -15.16 8.65 -8.50
CA SER A 119 -13.69 8.63 -8.50
C SER A 119 -13.10 7.21 -8.56
N MET A 120 -13.86 6.19 -8.16
CA MET A 120 -13.43 4.79 -8.20
C MET A 120 -13.31 4.23 -9.62
N PHE A 121 -13.84 4.90 -10.64
CA PHE A 121 -13.69 4.47 -12.05
C PHE A 121 -12.41 5.01 -12.71
N LEU A 122 -11.60 5.76 -11.96
CA LEU A 122 -10.41 6.41 -12.51
C LEU A 122 -9.14 5.63 -12.15
N SER A 123 -8.31 5.39 -13.16
CA SER A 123 -6.92 4.98 -12.95
C SER A 123 -6.07 6.15 -12.46
N GLY A 124 -5.00 5.85 -11.72
CA GLY A 124 -4.24 6.90 -11.06
C GLY A 124 -2.85 6.48 -10.60
N LYS A 125 -2.18 7.46 -9.99
CA LYS A 125 -0.94 7.25 -9.26
C LYS A 125 -1.13 7.66 -7.82
N LEU A 126 -0.77 6.76 -6.90
CA LEU A 126 -0.75 7.01 -5.48
C LEU A 126 0.70 7.17 -5.02
N LYS A 127 0.97 8.24 -4.27
CA LYS A 127 2.19 8.38 -3.49
C LYS A 127 1.82 8.24 -2.01
N SER A 128 2.53 7.37 -1.34
CA SER A 128 2.32 7.05 0.06
C SER A 128 3.67 6.98 0.79
N HIS A 129 3.61 7.07 2.10
CA HIS A 129 4.73 6.94 2.99
C HIS A 129 4.33 6.06 4.17
N LEU A 130 5.14 5.04 4.45
CA LEU A 130 5.00 4.22 5.63
C LEU A 130 5.45 5.01 6.85
N ILE A 131 4.55 5.15 7.81
CA ILE A 131 4.75 5.90 9.05
C ILE A 131 5.13 4.94 10.18
N TYR A 132 4.49 3.78 10.21
CA TYR A 132 4.65 2.80 11.26
C TYR A 132 4.55 1.39 10.67
N HIS A 133 5.38 0.50 11.19
CA HIS A 133 5.47 -0.91 10.82
C HIS A 133 5.62 -1.74 12.08
N ASP A 134 4.75 -2.72 12.24
CA ASP A 134 4.79 -3.75 13.28
C ASP A 134 4.40 -5.11 12.67
N GLU A 135 4.54 -6.20 13.42
CA GLU A 135 4.28 -7.56 12.90
C GLU A 135 2.89 -7.72 12.29
N ASN A 136 1.89 -7.03 12.86
CA ASN A 136 0.47 -7.18 12.51
C ASN A 136 -0.17 -5.92 11.91
N VAL A 137 0.53 -4.79 11.91
CA VAL A 137 -0.06 -3.49 11.52
C VAL A 137 0.94 -2.64 10.75
N ASP A 138 0.48 -2.14 9.61
CA ASP A 138 1.16 -1.11 8.84
C ASP A 138 0.33 0.18 8.79
N VAL A 139 0.97 1.33 8.98
CA VAL A 139 0.32 2.63 8.84
C VAL A 139 0.97 3.41 7.71
N ILE A 140 0.19 3.71 6.68
CA ILE A 140 0.66 4.44 5.50
C ILE A 140 -0.10 5.76 5.32
N THR A 141 0.48 6.73 4.61
CA THR A 141 -0.23 7.96 4.24
C THR A 141 -1.15 7.75 3.03
N ARG A 142 -2.33 8.38 3.05
CA ARG A 142 -3.26 8.47 1.91
C ARG A 142 -3.71 9.92 1.75
N GLY A 143 -3.04 10.67 0.88
CA GLY A 143 -3.30 12.11 0.70
C GLY A 143 -3.04 12.89 1.99
N ARG A 144 -4.09 13.49 2.58
CA ARG A 144 -4.02 14.21 3.88
C ARG A 144 -4.39 13.34 5.09
N ARG A 145 -4.66 12.05 4.88
CA ARG A 145 -5.08 11.10 5.92
C ARG A 145 -4.08 9.96 6.05
N TYR A 146 -4.33 9.09 7.01
CA TYR A 146 -3.57 7.88 7.26
C TYR A 146 -4.47 6.67 7.04
N LEU A 147 -3.89 5.57 6.59
CA LEU A 147 -4.55 4.30 6.42
C LEU A 147 -3.83 3.27 7.30
N MET A 148 -4.58 2.66 8.21
CA MET A 148 -4.09 1.56 9.03
C MET A 148 -4.48 0.26 8.34
N LEU A 149 -3.48 -0.52 7.96
CA LEU A 149 -3.58 -1.81 7.32
C LEU A 149 -3.33 -2.86 8.40
N SER A 150 -4.35 -3.66 8.70
CA SER A 150 -4.19 -4.80 9.61
C SER A 150 -3.86 -6.02 8.77
N ARG A 151 -2.86 -6.79 9.20
CA ARG A 151 -2.46 -8.03 8.52
C ARG A 151 -3.43 -9.15 8.92
N ASP A 152 -3.90 -9.90 7.92
CA ASP A 152 -4.70 -11.11 8.14
C ASP A 152 -3.81 -12.32 8.48
#